data_AF-H2B5M5-F1
#
_entry.id   AF-H2B5M5-F1
#
_cell.length_a   1.000
_cell.length_b   1.000
_cell.length_c   1.000
_cell.angle_alpha   90.00
_cell.angle_beta   90.00
_cell.angle_gamma   90.00
#
_symmetry.space_group_name_H-M   'P 1'
#
loop_
_entity.id
_entity.type
_entity.pdbx_description
1 polymer ?
#
loop_
_entity_poly.entity_id
_entity_poly.type
_entity_poly.pdbx_seq_one_letter_code
_entity_poly.pdbx_strand_id
1 'polypeptide(L)' 'MTRKKTNPFVAHHLLAKIEKVNMKEEKETIVTWSRASSILPTMVGHTIA' A
#
# COMPACT_ATOMS: atom_id res chain seq x y z
N MET A 1 -0.18 23.89 16.87
CA MET A 1 0.65 23.46 15.72
C MET A 1 -0.11 22.40 14.94
N THR A 2 -0.95 22.78 13.98
CA THR A 2 -1.77 21.84 13.20
C THR A 2 -0.93 21.21 12.09
N ARG A 3 -0.93 19.87 12.03
CA ARG A 3 -0.15 19.09 11.08
C ARG A 3 -0.65 19.37 9.65
N LYS A 4 0.25 19.81 8.76
CA LYS A 4 -0.03 20.04 7.33
C LYS A 4 -0.49 18.70 6.73
N LYS A 5 -1.67 18.66 6.08
CA LYS A 5 -2.19 17.47 5.39
C LYS A 5 -1.37 17.23 4.13
N THR A 6 -0.22 16.61 4.26
CA THR A 6 0.56 16.11 3.11
C THR A 6 -0.10 14.85 2.58
N ASN A 7 -0.04 14.65 1.27
CA ASN A 7 -0.45 13.36 0.72
C ASN A 7 0.33 12.22 1.39
N PRO A 8 -0.35 11.13 1.75
CA PRO A 8 0.31 9.96 2.28
C PRO A 8 1.39 9.47 1.30
N PHE A 9 2.61 9.27 1.80
CA PHE A 9 3.68 8.70 0.99
C PHE A 9 3.44 7.21 0.79
N VAL A 10 3.61 6.72 -0.44
CA VAL A 10 3.56 5.30 -0.79
C VAL A 10 4.68 5.02 -1.77
N ALA A 11 5.46 3.97 -1.52
CA ALA A 11 6.53 3.59 -2.43
C ALA A 11 5.98 3.03 -3.75
N HIS A 12 6.57 3.45 -4.87
CA HIS A 12 6.14 3.06 -6.22
C HIS A 12 6.11 1.53 -6.42
N HIS A 13 7.10 0.80 -5.89
CA HIS A 13 7.15 -0.66 -6.00
C HIS A 13 6.03 -1.35 -5.22
N LEU A 14 5.62 -0.79 -4.07
CA LEU A 14 4.52 -1.33 -3.28
C LEU A 14 3.21 -1.11 -4.03
N LEU A 15 3.01 0.10 -4.57
CA LEU A 15 1.83 0.47 -5.35
C LEU A 15 1.65 -0.44 -6.58
N ALA A 16 2.72 -0.68 -7.34
CA ALA A 16 2.71 -1.58 -8.50
C ALA A 16 2.39 -3.04 -8.14
N LYS A 17 2.79 -3.51 -6.94
CA LYS A 17 2.40 -4.86 -6.47
C LYS A 17 0.92 -4.92 -6.14
N ILE A 18 0.40 -3.92 -5.43
CA ILE A 18 -1.01 -3.85 -5.04
C ILE A 18 -1.92 -3.80 -6.27
N GLU A 19 -1.59 -3.00 -7.29
CA GLU A 19 -2.36 -2.93 -8.53
C GLU A 19 -2.46 -4.30 -9.21
N LYS A 20 -1.35 -5.04 -9.28
CA LYS A 20 -1.32 -6.39 -9.87
C LYS A 20 -2.21 -7.38 -9.11
N VAL A 21 -2.14 -7.35 -7.79
CA VAL A 21 -2.94 -8.26 -6.94
C VAL A 21 -4.43 -7.89 -7.01
N ASN A 22 -4.74 -6.58 -7.01
CA ASN A 22 -6.10 -6.09 -7.14
C ASN A 22 -6.73 -6.43 -8.51
N MET A 23 -5.95 -6.43 -9.59
CA MET A 23 -6.41 -6.88 -10.91
C MET A 23 -6.75 -8.38 -10.97
N LYS A 24 -6.15 -9.18 -10.09
CA LYS A 24 -6.44 -10.62 -10.00
C LYS A 24 -7.59 -10.95 -9.05
N GLU A 25 -8.08 -9.97 -8.28
CA GLU A 25 -9.06 -10.17 -7.19
C GLU A 25 -8.65 -11.22 -6.14
N GLU A 26 -7.34 -11.49 -6.03
CA GLU A 26 -6.77 -12.48 -5.11
C GLU A 26 -6.28 -11.80 -3.83
N LYS A 27 -6.50 -12.43 -2.67
CA LYS A 27 -5.97 -11.96 -1.38
C LYS A 27 -4.58 -12.56 -1.14
N GLU A 28 -3.58 -12.02 -1.83
CA GLU A 28 -2.20 -12.46 -1.68
C GLU A 28 -1.46 -11.74 -0.52
N THR A 29 -0.39 -12.38 -0.03
CA THR A 29 0.53 -11.76 0.92
C THR A 29 1.58 -10.94 0.17
N ILE A 30 1.60 -9.62 0.39
CA ILE A 30 2.51 -8.68 -0.26
C ILE A 30 3.71 -8.42 0.65
N VAL A 31 4.86 -8.98 0.29
CA VAL A 31 6.12 -8.72 1.01
C VAL A 31 6.69 -7.36 0.60
N THR A 32 6.96 -6.49 1.56
CA THR A 32 7.50 -5.15 1.36
C THR A 32 8.50 -4.75 2.45
N TRP A 33 9.61 -4.14 2.03
CA TRP A 33 10.57 -3.53 2.95
C TRP A 33 10.26 -2.05 3.25
N SER A 34 9.25 -1.47 2.58
CA SER A 34 8.91 -0.06 2.71
C SER A 34 8.00 0.21 3.91
N ARG A 35 8.63 0.40 5.07
CA ARG A 35 7.93 0.76 6.32
C ARG A 35 7.44 2.21 6.38
N ALA A 36 7.90 3.06 5.47
CA ALA A 36 7.50 4.47 5.41
C ALA A 36 6.18 4.69 4.66
N SER A 37 5.66 3.65 3.99
CA SER A 37 4.43 3.77 3.20
C SER A 37 3.20 3.84 4.09
N SER A 38 2.27 4.72 3.71
CA SER A 38 0.95 4.82 4.33
C SER A 38 -0.02 3.83 3.71
N ILE A 39 -0.92 3.28 4.52
CA ILE A 39 -1.94 2.34 4.07
C ILE A 39 -3.00 3.09 3.26
N LEU A 40 -3.26 2.63 2.03
CA LEU A 40 -4.31 3.13 1.16
C LEU A 40 -5.58 2.25 1.27
N PRO A 41 -6.78 2.79 0.96
CA PRO A 41 -8.01 1.99 0.92
C PRO A 41 -7.94 0.77 -0.02
N THR A 42 -7.17 0.86 -1.10
CA THR A 42 -6.94 -0.24 -2.05
C THR A 42 -6.11 -1.39 -1.48
N MET A 43 -5.43 -1.18 -0.35
CA MET A 43 -4.65 -2.20 0.35
C MET A 43 -5.50 -3.01 1.34
N VAL A 44 -6.75 -2.61 1.59
CA VAL A 44 -7.61 -3.27 2.57
C VAL A 44 -7.93 -4.69 2.11
N GLY A 45 -7.81 -5.66 3.03
CA GLY A 45 -8.02 -7.08 2.75
C GLY A 45 -6.79 -7.83 2.23
N HIS A 46 -5.68 -7.14 1.98
CA HIS A 46 -4.39 -7.74 1.67
C HIS A 46 -3.54 -7.92 2.92
N THR A 47 -2.76 -8.99 2.97
CA THR A 47 -1.78 -9.20 4.06
C THR A 47 -0.47 -8.56 3.65
N ILE A 48 0.03 -7.60 4.44
CA ILE A 48 1.30 -6.92 4.19
C ILE A 48 2.35 -7.48 5.16
N ALA A 49 3.43 -8.05 4.62
CA ALA A 49 4.52 -8.66 5.37
C ALA A 49 5.85 -7.94 5.12
#